data_AF-A0A060YY12-F1
#
_entry.id   AF-A0A060YY12-F1
#
_cell.length_a   1.000
_cell.length_b   1.000
_cell.length_c   1.000
_cell.angle_alpha   90.00
_cell.angle_beta   90.00
_cell.angle_gamma   90.00
#
_symmetry.space_group_name_H-M   'P 1'
#
loop_
_entity.id
_entity.type
_entity.pdbx_description
1 polymer ?
#
loop_
_entity_poly.entity_id
_entity_poly.type
_entity_poly.pdbx_seq_one_letter_code
_entity_poly.pdbx_strand_id
1 'polypeptide(L)'
;MSAENLLEFLIKEQREEATLADAHRLINKYELDDKAKEKQLMTQDGFLMYLHMPEGLVLNPTHKAVHQNMSQPLNHYFISSSHNTYLMEDQLKGPSSTEAYARALIKGCRCVELDCWDGSDGEPVIYHGYTLTSKILFKDTIKAIKEYAFKTSDYPVILSLENHCSVEQQRVMAQHMSSILGSALLTSPLGDQMPTGFPSPEVAGYSLYHCLRVYEEVYDMQNSYSSPLLTTHSRFTSVLMCLYNKTHMSGENLRKIQPGSGKSEVCSFSTHCHSKIQWWPKERGLSQVSGREPRARDARSCETNSYIHHNVDKLSRIYPAGTRTDSSNYNPVPLWNAGCQIGKTV
;
A
#
# COMPACT_ATOMS: atom_id res chain seq x y z
N MET A 1 -17.04 -46.74 2.53
CA MET A 1 -16.77 -46.00 1.28
C MET A 1 -15.50 -46.57 0.66
N SER A 2 -15.49 -46.98 -0.62
CA SER A 2 -14.24 -47.45 -1.26
C SER A 2 -13.34 -46.28 -1.67
N ALA A 3 -12.11 -46.57 -2.07
CA ALA A 3 -11.21 -45.56 -2.63
C ALA A 3 -11.77 -44.90 -3.89
N GLU A 4 -12.48 -45.63 -4.75
CA GLU A 4 -13.15 -45.07 -5.93
C GLU A 4 -14.30 -44.14 -5.55
N ASN A 5 -15.10 -44.49 -4.52
CA ASN A 5 -16.15 -43.60 -4.04
C ASN A 5 -15.56 -42.34 -3.39
N LEU A 6 -14.46 -42.46 -2.66
CA LEU A 6 -13.77 -41.30 -2.08
C LEU A 6 -13.17 -40.42 -3.18
N LEU A 7 -12.55 -41.00 -4.20
CA LEU A 7 -12.06 -40.27 -5.37
C LEU A 7 -13.18 -39.51 -6.08
N GLU A 8 -14.32 -40.16 -6.28
CA GLU A 8 -15.49 -39.54 -6.88
C GLU A 8 -15.99 -38.35 -6.04
N PHE A 9 -16.03 -38.49 -4.71
CA PHE A 9 -16.34 -37.39 -3.80
C PHE A 9 -15.36 -36.22 -3.92
N LEU A 10 -14.04 -36.49 -3.94
CA LEU A 10 -13.01 -35.45 -4.06
C LEU A 10 -13.16 -34.66 -5.37
N ILE A 11 -13.38 -35.35 -6.49
CA ILE A 11 -13.50 -34.71 -7.80
C ILE A 11 -14.85 -33.99 -7.96
N LYS A 12 -15.96 -34.62 -7.58
CA LYS A 12 -17.31 -34.09 -7.87
C LYS A 12 -17.79 -33.09 -6.82
N GLU A 13 -17.60 -33.41 -5.55
CA GLU A 13 -18.14 -32.62 -4.44
C GLU A 13 -17.12 -31.60 -3.93
N GLN A 14 -15.85 -32.01 -3.71
CA GLN A 14 -14.79 -31.08 -3.28
C GLN A 14 -14.17 -30.29 -4.44
N ARG A 15 -14.39 -30.74 -5.69
CA ARG A 15 -13.82 -30.14 -6.91
C ARG A 15 -12.29 -30.08 -6.88
N GLU A 16 -11.68 -31.10 -6.31
CA GLU A 16 -10.24 -31.26 -6.22
C GLU A 16 -9.69 -32.06 -7.41
N GLU A 17 -8.49 -31.70 -7.86
CA GLU A 17 -7.71 -32.56 -8.74
C GLU A 17 -7.10 -33.69 -7.91
N ALA A 18 -7.79 -34.82 -7.85
CA ALA A 18 -7.40 -35.99 -7.07
C ALA A 18 -7.20 -37.23 -7.94
N THR A 19 -6.30 -38.11 -7.50
CA THR A 19 -6.08 -39.43 -8.11
C THR A 19 -6.54 -40.55 -7.18
N LEU A 20 -6.69 -41.77 -7.72
CA LEU A 20 -6.99 -42.94 -6.88
C LEU A 20 -5.91 -43.19 -5.82
N ALA A 21 -4.66 -42.82 -6.10
CA ALA A 21 -3.56 -42.90 -5.14
C ALA A 21 -3.75 -41.91 -3.98
N ASP A 22 -4.28 -40.70 -4.23
CA ASP A 22 -4.62 -39.74 -3.18
C ASP A 22 -5.75 -40.27 -2.29
N ALA A 23 -6.78 -40.88 -2.88
CA ALA A 23 -7.87 -41.51 -2.13
C ALA A 23 -7.34 -42.63 -1.20
N HIS A 24 -6.51 -43.54 -1.71
CA HIS A 24 -5.86 -44.56 -0.88
C HIS A 24 -4.99 -43.93 0.23
N ARG A 25 -4.22 -42.87 -0.08
CA ARG A 25 -3.41 -42.17 0.93
C ARG A 25 -4.28 -41.61 2.05
N LEU A 26 -5.41 -41.00 1.72
CA LEU A 26 -6.35 -40.45 2.71
C LEU A 26 -6.98 -41.54 3.58
N ILE A 27 -7.38 -42.67 2.99
CA ILE A 27 -7.90 -43.83 3.74
C ILE A 27 -6.84 -44.33 4.73
N ASN A 28 -5.61 -44.58 4.26
CA ASN A 28 -4.56 -45.08 5.13
C ASN A 28 -4.19 -44.11 6.26
N LYS A 29 -4.32 -42.80 6.00
CA LYS A 29 -3.98 -41.75 6.96
C LYS A 29 -5.08 -41.51 8.01
N TYR A 30 -6.35 -41.54 7.60
CA TYR A 30 -7.47 -41.08 8.43
C TYR A 30 -8.42 -42.16 8.89
N GLU A 31 -8.37 -43.36 8.30
CA GLU A 31 -9.16 -44.49 8.80
C GLU A 31 -8.65 -44.96 10.17
N LEU A 32 -9.57 -45.10 11.12
CA LEU A 32 -9.25 -45.50 12.50
C LEU A 32 -9.39 -47.01 12.71
N ASP A 33 -10.25 -47.69 11.94
CA ASP A 33 -10.41 -49.15 12.01
C ASP A 33 -9.39 -49.87 11.12
N ASP A 34 -8.51 -50.66 11.73
CA ASP A 34 -7.45 -51.38 11.01
C ASP A 34 -7.98 -52.41 10.01
N LYS A 35 -9.12 -53.06 10.28
CA LYS A 35 -9.74 -54.02 9.34
C LYS A 35 -10.33 -53.31 8.14
N ALA A 36 -10.89 -52.11 8.33
CA ALA A 36 -11.37 -51.28 7.23
C ALA A 36 -10.19 -50.76 6.37
N LYS A 37 -9.11 -50.33 7.03
CA LYS A 37 -7.86 -49.89 6.40
C LYS A 37 -7.19 -51.00 5.58
N GLU A 38 -7.11 -52.22 6.09
CA GLU A 38 -6.61 -53.40 5.35
C GLU A 38 -7.38 -53.64 4.05
N LYS A 39 -8.69 -53.36 4.06
CA LYS A 39 -9.58 -53.49 2.90
C LYS A 39 -9.63 -52.25 2.01
N GLN A 40 -8.85 -51.21 2.32
CA GLN A 40 -8.90 -49.90 1.65
C GLN A 40 -10.31 -49.31 1.62
N LEU A 41 -11.02 -49.41 2.75
CA LEU A 41 -12.34 -48.84 2.96
C LEU A 41 -12.26 -47.74 4.02
N MET A 42 -12.97 -46.64 3.75
CA MET A 42 -13.21 -45.57 4.73
C MET A 42 -14.56 -45.76 5.41
N THR A 43 -14.56 -45.76 6.74
CA THR A 43 -15.73 -45.73 7.61
C THR A 43 -16.28 -44.30 7.73
N GLN A 44 -17.45 -44.16 8.34
CA GLN A 44 -18.01 -42.84 8.62
C GLN A 44 -17.10 -42.03 9.55
N ASP A 45 -16.51 -42.67 10.57
CA ASP A 45 -15.61 -42.01 11.52
C ASP A 45 -14.30 -41.60 10.85
N GLY A 46 -13.73 -42.45 9.98
CA GLY A 46 -12.55 -42.10 9.20
C GLY A 46 -12.80 -40.95 8.22
N PHE A 47 -13.99 -40.90 7.61
CA PHE A 47 -14.39 -39.80 6.73
C PHE A 47 -14.60 -38.49 7.51
N LEU A 48 -15.25 -38.54 8.68
CA LEU A 48 -15.41 -37.39 9.55
C LEU A 48 -14.05 -36.87 10.04
N MET A 49 -13.13 -37.78 10.38
CA MET A 49 -11.76 -37.43 10.72
C MET A 49 -11.10 -36.67 9.57
N TYR A 50 -11.15 -37.19 8.34
CA TYR A 50 -10.64 -36.50 7.15
C TYR A 50 -11.20 -35.08 6.98
N LEU A 51 -12.50 -34.88 7.11
CA LEU A 51 -13.14 -33.55 6.95
C LEU A 51 -12.66 -32.51 7.98
N HIS A 52 -12.16 -32.94 9.13
CA HIS A 52 -11.59 -32.06 10.15
C HIS A 52 -10.10 -31.78 9.99
N MET A 53 -9.46 -32.40 9.00
CA MET A 53 -8.01 -32.28 8.77
C MET A 53 -7.68 -31.22 7.71
N PRO A 54 -6.41 -30.78 7.60
CA PRO A 54 -6.01 -29.69 6.71
C PRO A 54 -6.46 -29.84 5.25
N GLU A 55 -6.53 -31.07 4.73
CA GLU A 55 -7.01 -31.40 3.39
C GLU A 55 -8.52 -31.22 3.22
N GLY A 56 -9.31 -31.21 4.29
CA GLY A 56 -10.75 -30.93 4.28
C GLY A 56 -11.10 -29.47 4.62
N LEU A 57 -10.11 -28.58 4.77
CA LEU A 57 -10.35 -27.17 5.08
C LEU A 57 -10.90 -26.40 3.87
N VAL A 58 -11.85 -25.52 4.13
CA VAL A 58 -12.39 -24.58 3.12
C VAL A 58 -11.31 -23.66 2.52
N LEU A 59 -10.23 -23.39 3.27
CA LEU A 59 -9.10 -22.60 2.81
C LEU A 59 -8.03 -23.53 2.25
N ASN A 60 -7.72 -23.37 0.97
CA ASN A 60 -6.67 -24.14 0.31
C ASN A 60 -5.32 -23.95 1.05
N PRO A 61 -4.74 -25.00 1.65
CA PRO A 61 -3.48 -24.89 2.37
C PRO A 61 -2.30 -24.44 1.50
N THR A 62 -2.34 -24.67 0.18
CA THR A 62 -1.27 -24.22 -0.73
C THR A 62 -1.22 -22.68 -0.82
N HIS A 63 -2.32 -22.00 -0.52
CA HIS A 63 -2.41 -20.54 -0.51
C HIS A 63 -1.96 -19.91 0.82
N LYS A 64 -1.49 -20.71 1.80
CA LYS A 64 -0.88 -20.19 3.03
C LYS A 64 0.44 -19.48 2.78
N ALA A 65 1.18 -19.94 1.78
CA ALA A 65 2.37 -19.28 1.29
C ALA A 65 2.04 -18.42 0.07
N VAL A 66 3.00 -17.59 -0.32
CA VAL A 66 2.92 -16.79 -1.55
C VAL A 66 2.86 -17.74 -2.73
N HIS A 67 1.75 -17.68 -3.47
CA HIS A 67 1.45 -18.55 -4.61
C HIS A 67 1.21 -17.76 -5.90
N GLN A 68 1.07 -16.44 -5.81
CA GLN A 68 1.00 -15.55 -6.96
C GLN A 68 2.39 -15.38 -7.60
N ASN A 69 2.42 -15.12 -8.91
CA ASN A 69 3.63 -14.65 -9.57
C ASN A 69 3.97 -13.25 -9.02
N MET A 70 5.11 -13.11 -8.33
CA MET A 70 5.58 -11.86 -7.72
C MET A 70 6.62 -11.10 -8.55
N SER A 71 6.82 -11.53 -9.80
CA SER A 71 7.74 -10.93 -10.76
C SER A 71 7.06 -9.94 -11.72
N GLN A 72 5.74 -9.72 -11.62
CA GLN A 72 5.03 -8.71 -12.41
C GLN A 72 5.27 -7.29 -11.86
N PRO A 73 5.01 -6.22 -12.64
CA PRO A 73 5.10 -4.84 -12.17
C PRO A 73 4.23 -4.56 -10.93
N LEU A 74 4.69 -3.70 -10.00
CA LEU A 74 4.00 -3.40 -8.73
C LEU A 74 2.53 -2.96 -8.89
N ASN A 75 2.21 -2.26 -9.98
CA ASN A 75 0.86 -1.83 -10.32
C ASN A 75 -0.11 -2.97 -10.68
N HIS A 76 0.35 -4.22 -10.77
CA HIS A 76 -0.50 -5.39 -11.02
C HIS A 76 -1.04 -6.04 -9.72
N TYR A 77 -0.67 -5.52 -8.54
CA TYR A 77 -1.02 -6.11 -7.25
C TYR A 77 -1.91 -5.18 -6.42
N PHE A 78 -2.85 -5.78 -5.68
CA PHE A 78 -3.45 -5.09 -4.54
C PHE A 78 -2.46 -5.06 -3.37
N ILE A 79 -2.31 -3.89 -2.76
CA ILE A 79 -1.34 -3.64 -1.70
C ILE A 79 -2.12 -3.39 -0.41
N SER A 80 -1.92 -4.25 0.58
CA SER A 80 -2.48 -4.06 1.92
C SER A 80 -1.99 -2.74 2.51
N SER A 81 -2.91 -1.82 2.82
CA SER A 81 -2.60 -0.42 3.08
C SER A 81 -3.39 0.13 4.27
N SER A 82 -2.74 0.95 5.09
CA SER A 82 -3.32 1.60 6.28
C SER A 82 -3.41 3.12 6.12
N HIS A 83 -4.47 3.70 6.69
CA HIS A 83 -4.72 5.15 6.73
C HIS A 83 -4.44 5.68 8.13
N ASN A 84 -3.75 6.83 8.23
CA ASN A 84 -3.41 7.44 9.52
C ASN A 84 -2.90 6.41 10.54
N THR A 85 -1.92 5.60 10.11
CA THR A 85 -1.47 4.38 10.80
C THR A 85 -1.07 4.60 12.25
N TYR A 86 -0.68 5.82 12.62
CA TYR A 86 -0.29 6.19 13.97
C TYR A 86 -1.46 6.24 14.97
N LEU A 87 -2.71 6.39 14.52
CA LEU A 87 -3.89 6.53 15.40
C LEU A 87 -4.30 5.19 16.00
N MET A 88 -4.60 5.20 17.31
CA MET A 88 -5.10 4.02 18.03
C MET A 88 -6.62 4.00 18.19
N GLU A 89 -7.28 5.16 18.03
CA GLU A 89 -8.71 5.36 18.29
C GLU A 89 -9.37 6.17 17.14
N ASP A 90 -10.01 7.30 17.46
CA ASP A 90 -10.73 8.15 16.52
C ASP A 90 -9.83 9.19 15.83
N GLN A 91 -10.36 9.89 14.82
CA GLN A 91 -9.59 10.85 14.03
C GLN A 91 -9.37 12.19 14.74
N LEU A 92 -10.08 12.51 15.82
CA LEU A 92 -10.07 13.85 16.44
C LEU A 92 -9.35 13.88 17.79
N LYS A 93 -9.31 12.77 18.50
CA LYS A 93 -8.71 12.63 19.82
C LYS A 93 -8.20 11.21 20.02
N GLY A 94 -7.31 11.07 21.00
CA GLY A 94 -6.78 9.77 21.40
C GLY A 94 -5.29 9.64 21.13
N PRO A 95 -4.71 8.49 21.50
CA PRO A 95 -3.28 8.32 21.44
C PRO A 95 -2.80 8.02 20.01
N SER A 96 -1.73 8.69 19.62
CA SER A 96 -0.84 8.25 18.55
C SER A 96 0.23 7.32 19.12
N SER A 97 0.59 6.26 18.40
CA SER A 97 1.56 5.27 18.90
C SER A 97 2.42 4.66 17.80
N THR A 98 3.70 4.41 18.11
CA THR A 98 4.61 3.63 17.26
C THR A 98 4.18 2.16 17.18
N GLU A 99 3.48 1.65 18.20
CA GLU A 99 2.94 0.28 18.22
C GLU A 99 1.88 0.06 17.13
N ALA A 100 1.19 1.13 16.72
CA ALA A 100 0.23 1.05 15.63
C ALA A 100 0.89 0.63 14.30
N TYR A 101 2.12 1.10 14.04
CA TYR A 101 2.94 0.66 12.91
C TYR A 101 3.39 -0.79 13.06
N ALA A 102 3.83 -1.20 14.25
CA ALA A 102 4.23 -2.58 14.51
C ALA A 102 3.07 -3.55 14.23
N ARG A 103 1.88 -3.27 14.78
CA ARG A 103 0.66 -4.07 14.56
C ARG A 103 0.26 -4.14 13.08
N ALA A 104 0.31 -3.02 12.35
CA ALA A 104 -0.01 -2.99 10.93
C ALA A 104 0.96 -3.87 10.13
N LEU A 105 2.27 -3.75 10.37
CA LEU A 105 3.31 -4.49 9.66
C LEU A 105 3.28 -5.99 10.01
N ILE A 106 3.07 -6.36 11.27
CA ILE A 106 2.90 -7.76 11.70
C ILE A 106 1.70 -8.41 10.99
N LYS A 107 0.59 -7.67 10.81
CA LYS A 107 -0.58 -8.13 10.04
C LYS A 107 -0.34 -8.20 8.52
N GLY A 108 0.86 -7.90 8.05
CA GLY A 108 1.23 -7.96 6.62
C GLY A 108 0.87 -6.69 5.84
N CYS A 109 0.52 -5.57 6.50
CA CYS A 109 0.34 -4.29 5.80
C CYS A 109 1.65 -3.89 5.11
N ARG A 110 1.57 -3.45 3.85
CA ARG A 110 2.71 -3.06 3.00
C ARG A 110 2.68 -1.58 2.61
N CYS A 111 1.72 -0.80 3.10
CA CYS A 111 1.69 0.66 2.91
C CYS A 111 1.20 1.35 4.18
N VAL A 112 2.07 2.14 4.83
CA VAL A 112 1.77 2.84 6.10
C VAL A 112 1.83 4.35 5.92
N GLU A 113 1.02 5.07 6.67
CA GLU A 113 0.88 6.53 6.63
C GLU A 113 1.68 7.21 7.75
N LEU A 114 2.33 8.34 7.44
CA LEU A 114 3.00 9.19 8.42
C LEU A 114 2.65 10.65 8.12
N ASP A 115 1.85 11.27 8.99
CA ASP A 115 1.51 12.70 8.90
C ASP A 115 2.57 13.50 9.65
N CYS A 116 3.53 14.02 8.91
CA CYS A 116 4.73 14.63 9.45
C CYS A 116 4.52 16.13 9.66
N TRP A 117 4.82 16.62 10.86
CA TRP A 117 4.69 18.01 11.25
C TRP A 117 5.93 18.49 12.00
N ASP A 118 6.15 19.81 12.00
CA ASP A 118 7.20 20.40 12.81
C ASP A 118 6.96 20.12 14.30
N GLY A 119 7.98 19.61 14.99
CA GLY A 119 8.01 19.45 16.44
C GLY A 119 8.89 20.48 17.14
N SER A 120 8.93 20.42 18.47
CA SER A 120 9.83 21.25 19.27
C SER A 120 11.28 20.81 19.09
N ASP A 121 12.22 21.71 19.41
CA ASP A 121 13.66 21.42 19.41
C ASP A 121 14.23 20.95 18.06
N GLY A 122 13.52 21.25 16.97
CA GLY A 122 13.92 20.86 15.60
C GLY A 122 13.68 19.39 15.25
N GLU A 123 12.97 18.63 16.10
CA GLU A 123 12.66 17.22 15.86
C GLU A 123 11.25 17.03 15.30
N PRO A 124 11.09 16.43 14.10
CA PRO A 124 9.78 16.21 13.48
C PRO A 124 8.91 15.25 14.29
N VAL A 125 7.60 15.51 14.29
CA VAL A 125 6.59 14.69 14.97
C VAL A 125 5.53 14.16 14.00
N ILE A 126 4.81 13.13 14.43
CA ILE A 126 3.67 12.56 13.73
C ILE A 126 2.43 12.68 14.61
N TYR A 127 1.36 13.26 14.03
CA TYR A 127 0.03 13.34 14.61
C TYR A 127 -0.97 13.86 13.56
N HIS A 128 -2.26 13.82 13.89
CA HIS A 128 -3.27 14.40 13.02
C HIS A 128 -3.39 15.90 13.27
N GLY A 129 -2.98 16.70 12.29
CA GLY A 129 -2.86 18.16 12.40
C GLY A 129 -4.15 18.83 12.90
N TYR A 130 -4.00 19.84 13.75
CA TYR A 130 -5.11 20.63 14.30
C TYR A 130 -6.17 19.82 15.09
N THR A 131 -5.79 18.65 15.62
CA THR A 131 -6.65 17.80 16.46
C THR A 131 -6.08 17.62 17.87
N LEU A 132 -6.79 16.87 18.72
CA LEU A 132 -6.39 16.53 20.10
C LEU A 132 -5.67 15.17 20.19
N THR A 133 -5.13 14.69 19.06
CA THR A 133 -4.33 13.46 19.04
C THR A 133 -2.95 13.70 19.66
N SER A 134 -2.43 12.71 20.39
CA SER A 134 -1.07 12.83 20.94
C SER A 134 -0.02 12.80 19.82
N LYS A 135 1.19 13.25 20.13
CA LYS A 135 2.31 13.31 19.17
C LYS A 135 3.30 12.20 19.46
N ILE A 136 3.85 11.59 18.41
CA ILE A 136 4.99 10.68 18.49
C ILE A 136 6.15 11.23 17.66
N LEU A 137 7.39 10.93 18.04
CA LEU A 137 8.57 11.39 17.29
C LEU A 137 8.67 10.64 15.96
N PHE A 138 8.92 11.37 14.88
CA PHE A 138 9.16 10.77 13.56
C PHE A 138 10.30 9.74 13.61
N LYS A 139 11.39 10.09 14.31
CA LYS A 139 12.55 9.22 14.52
C LYS A 139 12.17 7.86 15.10
N ASP A 140 11.32 7.83 16.12
CA ASP A 140 10.94 6.58 16.80
C ASP A 140 9.96 5.77 15.96
N THR A 141 9.09 6.43 15.19
CA THR A 141 8.27 5.77 14.18
C THR A 141 9.11 5.07 13.11
N ILE A 142 10.15 5.72 12.58
CA ILE A 142 11.04 5.10 11.59
C ILE A 142 11.81 3.91 12.20
N LYS A 143 12.22 3.97 13.47
CA LYS A 143 12.83 2.82 14.18
C LYS A 143 11.86 1.64 14.28
N ALA A 144 10.61 1.90 14.68
CA ALA A 144 9.58 0.86 14.76
C ALA A 144 9.34 0.23 13.37
N ILE A 145 9.20 1.06 12.32
CA ILE A 145 9.05 0.55 10.95
C ILE A 145 10.22 -0.35 10.56
N LYS A 146 11.47 0.08 10.79
CA LYS A 146 12.65 -0.75 10.50
C LYS A 146 12.58 -2.12 11.18
N GLU A 147 12.18 -2.14 12.46
CA GLU A 147 12.14 -3.36 13.24
C GLU A 147 11.09 -4.35 12.72
N TYR A 148 9.91 -3.86 12.31
CA TYR A 148 8.77 -4.71 12.00
C TYR A 148 8.49 -4.90 10.50
N ALA A 149 9.08 -4.09 9.61
CA ALA A 149 8.76 -4.07 8.18
C ALA A 149 8.81 -5.46 7.54
N PHE A 150 9.79 -6.27 7.90
CA PHE A 150 10.06 -7.56 7.26
C PHE A 150 9.89 -8.77 8.18
N LYS A 151 9.20 -8.63 9.33
CA LYS A 151 9.00 -9.75 10.27
C LYS A 151 8.04 -10.83 9.75
N THR A 152 7.06 -10.45 8.91
CA THR A 152 6.00 -11.36 8.43
C THR A 152 5.87 -11.40 6.91
N SER A 153 6.60 -10.55 6.19
CA SER A 153 6.64 -10.52 4.74
C SER A 153 7.91 -9.82 4.28
N ASP A 154 8.63 -10.46 3.35
CA ASP A 154 9.88 -9.93 2.78
C ASP A 154 9.64 -8.93 1.64
N TYR A 155 8.37 -8.77 1.25
CA TYR A 155 7.97 -7.84 0.20
C TYR A 155 8.05 -6.39 0.66
N PRO A 156 8.27 -5.48 -0.29
CA PRO A 156 8.59 -4.10 0.01
C PRO A 156 7.45 -3.38 0.73
N VAL A 157 7.81 -2.39 1.55
CA VAL A 157 6.85 -1.54 2.27
C VAL A 157 6.92 -0.12 1.73
N ILE A 158 5.75 0.48 1.50
CA ILE A 158 5.54 1.85 1.04
C ILE A 158 5.30 2.77 2.25
N LEU A 159 6.11 3.81 2.38
CA LEU A 159 5.95 4.86 3.39
C LEU A 159 5.25 6.07 2.77
N SER A 160 3.94 6.19 2.99
CA SER A 160 3.09 7.30 2.55
C SER A 160 3.27 8.49 3.50
N LEU A 161 4.20 9.41 3.19
CA LEU A 161 4.39 10.61 4.02
C LEU A 161 3.44 11.72 3.58
N GLU A 162 2.69 12.26 4.53
CA GLU A 162 1.97 13.53 4.37
C GLU A 162 2.79 14.62 5.07
N ASN A 163 3.49 15.44 4.29
CA ASN A 163 4.54 16.32 4.80
C ASN A 163 4.04 17.77 5.01
N HIS A 164 4.04 18.21 6.27
CA HIS A 164 3.73 19.56 6.72
C HIS A 164 4.91 20.23 7.45
N CYS A 165 6.11 19.64 7.38
CA CYS A 165 7.30 20.17 8.03
C CYS A 165 7.94 21.33 7.26
N SER A 166 8.60 22.23 7.98
CA SER A 166 9.57 23.19 7.45
C SER A 166 10.70 22.50 6.69
N VAL A 167 11.39 23.25 5.81
CA VAL A 167 12.53 22.71 5.04
C VAL A 167 13.65 22.22 5.97
N GLU A 168 13.85 22.90 7.10
CA GLU A 168 14.81 22.54 8.13
C GLU A 168 14.49 21.16 8.71
N GLN A 169 13.25 20.92 9.14
CA GLN A 169 12.85 19.64 9.71
C GLN A 169 12.68 18.55 8.65
N GLN A 170 12.41 18.88 7.38
CA GLN A 170 12.50 17.92 6.27
C GLN A 170 13.92 17.37 6.08
N ARG A 171 14.96 18.20 6.26
CA ARG A 171 16.35 17.71 6.27
C ARG A 171 16.58 16.73 7.41
N VAL A 172 16.01 16.99 8.59
CA VAL A 172 16.06 16.08 9.75
C VAL A 172 15.32 14.77 9.46
N MET A 173 14.14 14.82 8.83
CA MET A 173 13.42 13.62 8.37
C MET A 173 14.28 12.77 7.43
N ALA A 174 14.90 13.39 6.41
CA ALA A 174 15.79 12.70 5.47
C ALA A 174 16.97 12.03 6.19
N GLN A 175 17.57 12.73 7.17
CA GLN A 175 18.66 12.21 7.98
C GLN A 175 18.23 11.01 8.83
N HIS A 176 17.09 11.08 9.50
CA HIS A 176 16.54 9.96 10.27
C HIS A 176 16.23 8.76 9.38
N MET A 177 15.54 8.96 8.25
CA MET A 177 15.26 7.88 7.30
C MET A 177 16.56 7.22 6.79
N SER A 178 17.52 8.02 6.34
CA SER A 178 18.77 7.50 5.78
C SER A 178 19.62 6.77 6.83
N SER A 179 19.75 7.32 8.04
CA SER A 179 20.56 6.73 9.11
C SER A 179 19.92 5.50 9.73
N ILE A 180 18.60 5.50 9.93
CA ILE A 180 17.89 4.39 10.56
C ILE A 180 17.69 3.27 9.54
N LEU A 181 17.08 3.54 8.39
CA LEU A 181 16.72 2.50 7.41
C LEU A 181 17.93 1.99 6.63
N GLY A 182 18.97 2.80 6.46
CA GLY A 182 20.24 2.38 5.86
C GLY A 182 20.05 1.80 4.46
N SER A 183 20.56 0.59 4.23
CA SER A 183 20.48 -0.10 2.93
C SER A 183 19.07 -0.55 2.56
N ALA A 184 18.14 -0.64 3.52
CA ALA A 184 16.75 -0.97 3.22
C ALA A 184 16.01 0.21 2.58
N LEU A 185 16.52 1.44 2.66
CA LEU A 185 15.89 2.58 2.01
C LEU A 185 16.25 2.62 0.52
N LEU A 186 15.23 2.57 -0.35
CA LEU A 186 15.45 2.77 -1.77
C LEU A 186 15.69 4.27 -2.05
N THR A 187 16.91 4.59 -2.49
CA THR A 187 17.37 5.98 -2.72
C THR A 187 17.68 6.30 -4.17
N SER A 188 17.64 5.29 -5.05
CA SER A 188 17.85 5.40 -6.49
C SER A 188 16.97 4.39 -7.22
N PRO A 189 16.68 4.59 -8.51
CA PRO A 189 16.04 3.56 -9.33
C PRO A 189 16.83 2.24 -9.30
N LEU A 190 16.13 1.12 -9.45
CA LEU A 190 16.74 -0.20 -9.55
C LEU A 190 17.30 -0.40 -10.97
N GLY A 191 18.58 -0.78 -11.06
CA GLY A 191 19.29 -1.01 -12.32
C GLY A 191 20.09 0.20 -12.84
N ASP A 192 20.84 -0.01 -13.93
CA ASP A 192 21.74 0.99 -14.52
C ASP A 192 21.02 1.98 -15.46
N GLN A 193 19.75 1.70 -15.78
CA GLN A 193 18.93 2.50 -16.67
C GLN A 193 17.66 2.95 -15.96
N MET A 194 17.09 4.06 -16.42
CA MET A 194 15.82 4.58 -15.89
C MET A 194 14.66 3.61 -16.23
N PRO A 195 13.95 3.04 -15.23
CA PRO A 195 12.82 2.15 -15.48
C PRO A 195 11.72 2.77 -16.36
N THR A 196 11.19 1.94 -17.25
CA THR A 196 10.00 2.20 -18.10
C THR A 196 8.70 1.72 -17.46
N GLY A 197 8.80 0.90 -16.41
CA GLY A 197 7.71 0.24 -15.68
C GLY A 197 7.97 0.27 -14.17
N PHE A 198 6.95 0.01 -13.36
CA PHE A 198 7.19 -0.23 -11.93
C PHE A 198 8.02 -1.51 -11.75
N PRO A 199 8.97 -1.53 -10.80
CA PRO A 199 9.68 -2.77 -10.48
C PRO A 199 8.72 -3.82 -9.94
N SER A 200 9.10 -5.09 -10.03
CA SER A 200 8.33 -6.16 -9.39
C SER A 200 8.56 -6.19 -7.88
N PRO A 201 7.57 -6.67 -7.09
CA PRO A 201 7.77 -6.89 -5.66
C PRO A 201 8.98 -7.78 -5.33
N GLU A 202 9.29 -8.76 -6.18
CA GLU A 202 10.41 -9.68 -6.01
C GLU A 202 11.77 -8.99 -6.23
N VAL A 203 11.92 -8.18 -7.29
CA VAL A 203 13.16 -7.44 -7.60
C VAL A 203 13.40 -6.32 -6.58
N ALA A 204 12.34 -5.76 -6.02
CA ALA A 204 12.41 -4.80 -4.93
C ALA A 204 13.09 -5.39 -3.68
N GLY A 205 12.92 -6.69 -3.42
CA GLY A 205 13.41 -7.37 -2.23
C GLY A 205 13.03 -6.66 -0.92
N TYR A 206 13.95 -6.71 0.05
CA TYR A 206 13.87 -6.03 1.37
C TYR A 206 14.03 -4.49 1.27
N SER A 207 13.38 -3.86 0.30
CA SER A 207 13.42 -2.41 0.12
C SER A 207 12.17 -1.75 0.70
N LEU A 208 12.38 -0.63 1.37
CA LEU A 208 11.35 0.32 1.76
C LEU A 208 11.24 1.36 0.64
N TYR A 209 10.08 1.38 -0.02
CA TYR A 209 9.69 2.47 -0.89
C TYR A 209 9.21 3.63 -0.04
N HIS A 210 9.62 4.84 -0.41
CA HIS A 210 9.00 6.05 0.09
C HIS A 210 7.97 6.51 -0.96
N CYS A 211 6.81 6.98 -0.55
CA CYS A 211 5.84 7.69 -1.40
C CYS A 211 5.50 9.00 -0.70
N LEU A 212 5.85 10.12 -1.31
CA LEU A 212 5.60 11.44 -0.73
C LEU A 212 4.30 12.02 -1.26
N ARG A 213 3.41 12.44 -0.37
CA ARG A 213 2.30 13.32 -0.68
C ARG A 213 2.76 14.75 -0.43
N VAL A 214 3.08 15.47 -1.52
CA VAL A 214 3.37 16.91 -1.48
C VAL A 214 2.07 17.67 -1.74
N TYR A 215 1.72 18.62 -0.86
CA TYR A 215 0.63 19.57 -1.11
C TYR A 215 1.11 20.67 -2.09
N GLU A 216 0.82 20.51 -3.38
CA GLU A 216 0.81 21.63 -4.33
C GLU A 216 -0.45 22.48 -4.11
N GLU A 217 -0.35 23.53 -3.29
CA GLU A 217 -1.18 24.71 -3.56
C GLU A 217 -0.59 25.37 -4.81
N VAL A 218 -1.28 25.23 -5.93
CA VAL A 218 -0.89 25.81 -7.21
C VAL A 218 -1.24 27.30 -7.18
N TYR A 219 -0.23 28.16 -7.06
CA TYR A 219 -0.26 29.50 -7.61
C TYR A 219 0.77 29.54 -8.73
N ASP A 220 0.28 29.73 -9.96
CA ASP A 220 1.08 29.74 -11.17
C ASP A 220 1.78 31.09 -11.31
N MET A 221 3.12 31.10 -11.27
CA MET A 221 3.90 32.17 -11.88
C MET A 221 5.21 31.62 -12.44
N GLN A 222 5.31 31.66 -13.76
CA GLN A 222 6.53 31.46 -14.52
C GLN A 222 7.54 32.54 -14.12
N ASN A 223 8.70 32.15 -13.58
CA ASN A 223 9.98 32.76 -13.96
C ASN A 223 11.18 31.91 -13.54
N SER A 224 12.07 31.72 -14.51
CA SER A 224 13.29 30.95 -14.46
C SER A 224 14.41 31.72 -13.78
N TYR A 225 14.98 31.20 -12.69
CA TYR A 225 16.37 31.50 -12.31
C TYR A 225 17.05 30.30 -11.66
N SER A 226 18.19 29.96 -12.22
CA SER A 226 19.11 28.90 -11.80
C SER A 226 19.84 29.30 -10.51
N SER A 227 20.00 28.38 -9.56
CA SER A 227 20.90 28.57 -8.40
C SER A 227 21.48 27.24 -7.88
N PRO A 228 22.63 27.31 -7.17
CA PRO A 228 23.82 26.52 -7.51
C PRO A 228 23.97 25.20 -6.73
N LEU A 229 24.85 24.36 -7.28
CA LEU A 229 25.25 23.04 -6.84
C LEU A 229 25.50 22.90 -5.33
N LEU A 230 24.79 21.96 -4.70
CA LEU A 230 25.18 21.31 -3.44
C LEU A 230 25.92 20.01 -3.78
N THR A 231 27.25 20.06 -3.70
CA THR A 231 28.14 18.89 -3.83
C THR A 231 28.47 18.34 -2.45
N THR A 232 27.58 17.52 -1.86
CA THR A 232 27.93 16.62 -0.75
C THR A 232 26.98 15.41 -0.68
N HIS A 233 27.55 14.21 -0.78
CA HIS A 233 26.95 12.88 -0.57
C HIS A 233 25.67 12.54 -1.38
N SER A 234 25.88 11.85 -2.51
CA SER A 234 24.87 11.40 -3.48
C SER A 234 23.58 10.75 -2.91
N ARG A 235 23.64 10.05 -1.76
CA ARG A 235 22.45 9.44 -1.14
C ARG A 235 21.58 10.42 -0.37
N PHE A 236 22.18 11.44 0.25
CA PHE A 236 21.44 12.47 0.98
C PHE A 236 20.68 13.38 0.03
N THR A 237 21.27 13.68 -1.12
CA THR A 237 20.65 14.52 -2.15
C THR A 237 19.38 13.92 -2.75
N SER A 238 19.28 12.60 -2.94
CA SER A 238 18.08 12.00 -3.55
C SER A 238 16.89 11.93 -2.59
N VAL A 239 17.10 11.52 -1.35
CA VAL A 239 16.06 11.54 -0.30
C VAL A 239 15.60 12.97 -0.03
N LEU A 240 16.55 13.92 0.05
CA LEU A 240 16.24 15.32 0.25
C LEU A 240 15.47 15.87 -0.97
N MET A 241 15.87 15.55 -2.20
CA MET A 241 15.16 16.00 -3.41
C MET A 241 13.75 15.42 -3.52
N CYS A 242 13.52 14.19 -3.02
CA CYS A 242 12.16 13.66 -2.86
C CYS A 242 11.35 14.51 -1.88
N LEU A 243 11.90 14.88 -0.71
CA LEU A 243 11.19 15.69 0.30
C LEU A 243 11.02 17.17 -0.12
N TYR A 244 11.92 17.70 -0.95
CA TYR A 244 12.15 19.14 -1.18
C TYR A 244 11.25 19.83 -2.23
N ASN A 245 10.12 19.26 -2.65
CA ASN A 245 9.27 19.93 -3.67
C ASN A 245 8.33 21.02 -3.08
N LYS A 246 8.87 22.13 -2.55
CA LYS A 246 8.22 23.46 -2.54
C LYS A 246 9.15 24.57 -1.98
N THR A 247 9.26 25.70 -2.68
CA THR A 247 9.70 26.99 -2.12
C THR A 247 8.63 28.05 -2.39
N HIS A 248 8.09 28.67 -1.33
CA HIS A 248 7.29 29.90 -1.40
C HIS A 248 8.20 31.12 -1.25
N MET A 249 7.99 32.14 -2.09
CA MET A 249 8.30 33.55 -1.78
C MET A 249 6.98 34.35 -1.79
N SER A 250 6.85 35.27 -0.84
CA SER A 250 5.64 36.05 -0.54
C SER A 250 5.37 37.21 -1.51
N GLY A 251 4.10 37.50 -1.82
CA GLY A 251 3.70 38.77 -2.45
C GLY A 251 2.24 38.85 -2.96
N GLU A 252 1.41 39.56 -2.19
CA GLU A 252 0.18 40.36 -2.47
C GLU A 252 -0.87 40.03 -3.57
N ASN A 253 -2.14 40.07 -3.11
CA ASN A 253 -3.41 40.51 -3.74
C ASN A 253 -3.72 40.17 -5.20
N LEU A 254 -4.91 39.57 -5.47
CA LEU A 254 -5.89 40.07 -6.47
C LEU A 254 -7.19 39.23 -6.58
N ARG A 255 -8.19 39.86 -7.21
CA ARG A 255 -9.65 39.71 -7.11
C ARG A 255 -10.26 38.52 -7.89
N LYS A 256 -11.45 38.09 -7.44
CA LYS A 256 -12.33 37.08 -8.07
C LYS A 256 -12.91 37.55 -9.41
N ILE A 257 -12.91 36.68 -10.43
CA ILE A 257 -13.72 36.80 -11.65
C ILE A 257 -14.50 35.48 -11.87
N GLN A 258 -15.79 35.60 -12.20
CA GLN A 258 -16.74 34.51 -12.46
C GLN A 258 -16.56 33.90 -13.87
N PRO A 259 -16.89 32.62 -14.11
CA PRO A 259 -16.81 32.02 -15.44
C PRO A 259 -18.12 32.17 -16.23
N GLY A 260 -17.99 32.72 -17.44
CA GLY A 260 -18.97 32.66 -18.51
C GLY A 260 -18.92 31.35 -19.29
N SER A 261 -20.03 31.06 -19.94
CA SER A 261 -20.47 29.80 -20.55
C SER A 261 -19.71 29.35 -21.81
N GLY A 262 -19.52 28.03 -21.90
CA GLY A 262 -19.74 27.24 -23.12
C GLY A 262 -18.53 27.03 -24.05
N LYS A 263 -17.97 25.82 -24.03
CA LYS A 263 -17.92 24.88 -25.17
C LYS A 263 -17.19 23.59 -24.76
N SER A 264 -17.73 22.50 -25.26
CA SER A 264 -17.26 21.11 -25.16
C SER A 264 -15.83 20.93 -25.67
N GLU A 265 -14.92 20.55 -24.79
CA GLU A 265 -13.67 19.88 -25.14
C GLU A 265 -13.45 18.74 -24.15
N VAL A 266 -13.21 17.56 -24.73
CA VAL A 266 -12.66 16.34 -24.14
C VAL A 266 -11.93 16.63 -22.82
N CYS A 267 -12.56 16.25 -21.70
CA CYS A 267 -11.95 16.31 -20.37
C CYS A 267 -10.75 15.35 -20.35
N SER A 268 -9.61 15.89 -20.76
CA SER A 268 -8.29 15.32 -20.59
C SER A 268 -8.12 14.96 -19.11
N PHE A 269 -7.90 13.67 -18.86
CA PHE A 269 -7.65 13.08 -17.54
C PHE A 269 -6.28 13.51 -16.94
N SER A 270 -5.80 14.72 -17.26
CA SER A 270 -4.50 15.27 -16.87
C SER A 270 -4.58 16.56 -16.04
N THR A 271 -5.75 17.19 -15.91
CA THR A 271 -5.86 18.54 -15.30
C THR A 271 -6.70 18.69 -14.04
N HIS A 272 -7.46 17.69 -13.57
CA HIS A 272 -8.29 17.86 -12.35
C HIS A 272 -8.16 16.72 -11.32
N CYS A 273 -6.93 16.36 -10.96
CA CYS A 273 -6.63 15.62 -9.74
C CYS A 273 -5.67 16.47 -8.88
N HIS A 274 -6.22 17.13 -7.84
CA HIS A 274 -5.50 18.05 -6.92
C HIS A 274 -4.46 17.39 -5.99
N SER A 275 -3.83 16.29 -6.40
CA SER A 275 -2.66 15.76 -5.69
C SER A 275 -1.86 14.88 -6.62
N LYS A 276 -0.84 15.49 -7.25
CA LYS A 276 0.13 14.81 -8.10
C LYS A 276 1.28 14.32 -7.20
N ILE A 277 1.37 13.01 -6.99
CA ILE A 277 2.50 12.41 -6.26
C ILE A 277 3.66 12.29 -7.25
N GLN A 278 4.72 13.08 -7.05
CA GLN A 278 5.93 13.07 -7.88
C GLN A 278 6.98 12.16 -7.24
N TRP A 279 7.04 10.91 -7.73
CA TRP A 279 8.20 10.03 -7.54
C TRP A 279 9.00 9.84 -8.84
N TRP A 280 8.42 10.22 -9.98
CA TRP A 280 9.01 10.04 -11.30
C TRP A 280 8.70 11.27 -12.18
N PRO A 281 9.61 11.73 -13.04
CA PRO A 281 9.37 12.87 -13.92
C PRO A 281 8.06 12.70 -14.73
N LYS A 282 7.24 13.76 -14.80
CA LYS A 282 5.96 13.83 -15.56
C LYS A 282 6.08 13.32 -17.00
N GLU A 283 7.27 13.40 -17.58
CA GLU A 283 7.54 13.13 -18.98
C GLU A 283 7.62 11.62 -19.34
N ARG A 284 7.62 10.70 -18.36
CA ARG A 284 8.18 9.34 -18.59
C ARG A 284 7.38 8.14 -18.07
N GLY A 285 6.05 8.27 -17.94
CA GLY A 285 5.16 7.09 -17.90
C GLY A 285 4.90 6.40 -16.56
N LEU A 286 5.57 6.74 -15.45
CA LEU A 286 5.23 6.23 -14.10
C LEU A 286 4.61 7.34 -13.26
N SER A 287 3.40 7.12 -12.73
CA SER A 287 2.72 8.10 -11.88
C SER A 287 1.74 7.41 -10.93
N GLN A 288 1.51 8.06 -9.79
CA GLN A 288 0.49 7.64 -8.82
C GLN A 288 -0.54 8.76 -8.65
N VAL A 289 -1.82 8.39 -8.60
CA VAL A 289 -2.92 9.29 -8.24
C VAL A 289 -3.36 8.98 -6.81
N SER A 290 -3.64 10.01 -6.02
CA SER A 290 -4.29 9.83 -4.73
C SER A 290 -5.59 10.62 -4.62
N GLY A 291 -6.61 10.01 -4.01
CA GLY A 291 -7.92 10.63 -3.90
C GLY A 291 -8.73 10.10 -2.72
N ARG A 292 -9.62 10.95 -2.21
CA ARG A 292 -10.63 10.55 -1.21
C ARG A 292 -11.64 9.59 -1.83
N GLU A 293 -12.19 8.70 -1.03
CA GLU A 293 -13.18 7.70 -1.45
C GLU A 293 -14.33 8.24 -2.31
N PRO A 294 -14.95 9.43 -2.07
CA PRO A 294 -16.11 9.85 -2.86
C PRO A 294 -15.69 10.19 -4.30
N ARG A 295 -14.56 10.89 -4.45
CA ARG A 295 -14.00 11.22 -5.77
C ARG A 295 -13.60 9.98 -6.56
N ALA A 296 -13.04 8.98 -5.89
CA ALA A 296 -12.68 7.72 -6.52
C ALA A 296 -13.92 6.94 -6.98
N ARG A 297 -15.01 6.97 -6.20
CA ARG A 297 -16.29 6.37 -6.61
C ARG A 297 -16.89 7.10 -7.79
N ASP A 298 -16.87 8.43 -7.79
CA ASP A 298 -17.40 9.25 -8.89
C ASP A 298 -16.62 8.98 -10.19
N ALA A 299 -15.29 8.96 -10.12
CA ALA A 299 -14.43 8.64 -11.26
C ALA A 299 -14.76 7.25 -11.84
N ARG A 300 -14.93 6.25 -10.97
CA ARG A 300 -15.35 4.91 -11.37
C ARG A 300 -16.74 4.90 -12.01
N SER A 301 -17.72 5.62 -11.48
CA SER A 301 -19.09 5.61 -12.01
C SER A 301 -19.23 6.34 -13.34
N CYS A 302 -18.45 7.41 -13.54
CA CYS A 302 -18.55 8.22 -14.75
C CYS A 302 -17.69 7.65 -15.89
N GLU A 303 -16.53 7.04 -15.58
CA GLU A 303 -15.54 6.64 -16.59
C GLU A 303 -14.84 5.31 -16.22
N THR A 304 -15.61 4.24 -15.98
CA THR A 304 -15.09 2.96 -15.47
C THR A 304 -13.91 2.40 -16.27
N ASN A 305 -14.04 2.31 -17.59
CA ASN A 305 -12.99 1.71 -18.44
C ASN A 305 -11.71 2.55 -18.45
N SER A 306 -11.84 3.88 -18.51
CA SER A 306 -10.70 4.80 -18.44
C SER A 306 -9.95 4.64 -17.12
N TYR A 307 -10.69 4.49 -16.01
CA TYR A 307 -10.09 4.32 -14.69
C TYR A 307 -9.41 2.96 -14.52
N ILE A 308 -9.95 1.90 -15.11
CA ILE A 308 -9.29 0.58 -15.18
C ILE A 308 -8.00 0.68 -16.00
N HIS A 309 -8.05 1.24 -17.20
CA HIS A 309 -6.87 1.42 -18.05
C HIS A 309 -5.79 2.26 -17.38
N HIS A 310 -6.17 3.30 -16.63
CA HIS A 310 -5.24 4.04 -15.80
C HIS A 310 -4.49 3.13 -14.82
N ASN A 311 -5.21 2.27 -14.09
CA ASN A 311 -4.61 1.38 -13.09
C ASN A 311 -3.79 0.23 -13.69
N VAL A 312 -3.93 -0.05 -14.99
CA VAL A 312 -3.04 -1.00 -15.69
C VAL A 312 -1.61 -0.46 -15.76
N ASP A 313 -1.42 0.84 -15.90
CA ASP A 313 -0.08 1.45 -16.05
C ASP A 313 0.38 2.21 -14.80
N LYS A 314 -0.57 2.62 -13.94
CA LYS A 314 -0.37 3.58 -12.85
C LYS A 314 -0.83 3.02 -11.51
N LEU A 315 -0.42 3.66 -10.42
CA LEU A 315 -0.90 3.34 -9.07
C LEU A 315 -2.02 4.31 -8.63
N SER A 316 -3.07 3.77 -8.01
CA SER A 316 -4.12 4.56 -7.35
C SER A 316 -4.13 4.33 -5.84
N ARG A 317 -3.98 5.41 -5.07
CA ARG A 317 -4.09 5.45 -3.60
C ARG A 317 -5.39 6.10 -3.16
N ILE A 318 -6.30 5.28 -2.62
CA ILE A 318 -7.58 5.73 -2.09
C ILE A 318 -7.57 5.72 -0.58
N TYR A 319 -8.16 6.74 0.03
CA TYR A 319 -8.24 6.90 1.48
C TYR A 319 -9.62 7.40 1.94
N PRO A 320 -9.99 7.14 3.21
CA PRO A 320 -11.29 7.52 3.75
C PRO A 320 -11.55 9.03 3.65
N ALA A 321 -12.83 9.40 3.58
CA ALA A 321 -13.23 10.80 3.63
C ALA A 321 -13.00 11.38 5.04
N GLY A 322 -12.56 12.64 5.15
CA GLY A 322 -12.37 13.30 6.45
C GLY A 322 -13.64 13.48 7.29
N THR A 323 -14.82 13.25 6.70
CA THR A 323 -16.11 13.19 7.42
C THR A 323 -16.25 11.93 8.29
N ARG A 324 -15.39 10.92 8.09
CA ARG A 324 -15.36 9.67 8.88
C ARG A 324 -14.50 9.84 10.13
N THR A 325 -14.96 10.71 11.03
CA THR A 325 -14.21 11.09 12.23
C THR A 325 -14.10 9.95 13.24
N ASP A 326 -14.97 8.95 13.15
CA ASP A 326 -15.01 7.73 13.96
C ASP A 326 -14.03 6.64 13.48
N SER A 327 -13.15 6.95 12.51
CA SER A 327 -12.25 5.99 11.87
C SER A 327 -12.98 4.85 11.13
N SER A 328 -14.24 5.05 10.73
CA SER A 328 -14.96 4.08 9.88
C SER A 328 -14.29 3.91 8.52
N ASN A 329 -14.41 2.72 7.93
CA ASN A 329 -13.84 2.39 6.63
C ASN A 329 -14.90 2.33 5.52
N TYR A 330 -14.47 2.55 4.28
CA TYR A 330 -15.29 2.25 3.10
C TYR A 330 -15.14 0.78 2.69
N ASN A 331 -16.11 0.26 1.94
CA ASN A 331 -15.98 -1.04 1.28
C ASN A 331 -14.93 -0.94 0.16
N PRO A 332 -13.79 -1.68 0.21
CA PRO A 332 -12.74 -1.59 -0.79
C PRO A 332 -13.09 -2.25 -2.13
N VAL A 333 -14.01 -3.22 -2.13
CA VAL A 333 -14.32 -4.08 -3.30
C VAL A 333 -14.63 -3.28 -4.58
N PRO A 334 -15.48 -2.23 -4.55
CA PRO A 334 -15.77 -1.46 -5.76
C PRO A 334 -14.55 -0.79 -6.38
N LEU A 335 -13.54 -0.44 -5.58
CA LEU A 335 -12.31 0.21 -6.05
C LEU A 335 -11.26 -0.82 -6.47
N TRP A 336 -11.19 -1.97 -5.78
CA TRP A 336 -10.41 -3.11 -6.26
C TRP A 336 -10.92 -3.62 -7.62
N ASN A 337 -12.24 -3.66 -7.83
CA ASN A 337 -12.83 -3.99 -9.12
C ASN A 337 -12.45 -3.00 -10.24
N ALA A 338 -12.02 -1.79 -9.89
CA ALA A 338 -11.50 -0.80 -10.83
C ALA A 338 -9.97 -0.85 -10.97
N GLY A 339 -9.30 -1.78 -10.30
CA GLY A 339 -7.84 -1.94 -10.32
C GLY A 339 -7.07 -1.07 -9.32
N CYS A 340 -7.74 -0.37 -8.39
CA CYS A 340 -7.02 0.47 -7.43
C CYS A 340 -6.17 -0.37 -6.47
N GLN A 341 -4.86 -0.16 -6.48
CA GLN A 341 -3.90 -0.99 -5.75
C GLN A 341 -3.82 -0.66 -4.27
N ILE A 342 -3.81 0.63 -3.91
CA ILE A 342 -3.57 1.11 -2.53
C ILE A 342 -4.90 1.59 -1.95
N GLY A 343 -5.74 0.66 -1.49
CA GLY A 343 -6.96 0.99 -0.76
C GLY A 343 -6.70 1.06 0.74
N LYS A 344 -6.67 2.26 1.32
CA LYS A 344 -6.40 2.44 2.75
C LYS A 344 -7.65 2.19 3.58
N THR A 345 -7.84 0.94 4.00
CA THR A 345 -9.02 0.47 4.73
C THR A 345 -8.68 -0.28 6.02
N VAL A 346 -7.43 -0.19 6.48
CA VAL A 346 -6.90 -0.89 7.67
C VAL A 346 -6.45 0.10 8.73
#